data_AF-A0A536L2N5-F1
#
_entry.id   AF-A0A536L2N5-F1
#
_cell.length_a   1.000
_cell.length_b   1.000
_cell.length_c   1.000
_cell.angle_alpha   90.00
_cell.angle_beta   90.00
_cell.angle_gamma   90.00
#
_symmetry.space_group_name_H-M   'P 1'
#
loop_
_entity.id
_entity.type
_entity.pdbx_description
1 polymer ?
#
loop_
_entity_poly.entity_id
_entity_poly.type
_entity_poly.pdbx_seq_one_letter_code
_entity_poly.pdbx_strand_id
1 'polypeptide(L)' 'MTKELATQRVQVTFIGPPPVRQIARAIGVTEVEVDGHRVCCLVWGSFQPFLEALHGYEVTSLTSTPALSTGDE' A
#
# COMPACT_ATOMS: atom_id res chain seq x y z
N MET A 1 -5.09 17.29 -16.73
CA MET A 1 -4.01 17.30 -15.72
C MET A 1 -4.19 16.08 -14.84
N THR A 2 -3.96 14.91 -15.42
CA THR A 2 -3.93 13.62 -14.73
C THR A 2 -2.67 13.61 -13.91
N LYS A 3 -2.81 13.92 -12.63
CA LYS A 3 -1.75 13.90 -11.65
C LYS A 3 -1.04 12.54 -11.72
N GLU A 4 0.14 12.53 -12.32
CA GLU A 4 1.16 11.47 -12.22
C GLU A 4 1.68 11.44 -10.78
N LEU A 5 0.78 11.22 -9.82
CA LEU A 5 1.15 11.12 -8.41
C LEU A 5 2.05 9.90 -8.30
N ALA A 6 3.30 10.15 -7.92
CA ALA A 6 4.33 9.16 -7.66
C ALA A 6 3.71 7.98 -6.91
N THR A 7 3.41 6.92 -7.66
CA THR A 7 2.74 5.75 -7.11
C THR A 7 3.80 4.93 -6.40
N GLN A 8 3.50 4.46 -5.21
CA GLN A 8 4.42 3.66 -4.42
C GLN A 8 3.83 2.27 -4.29
N ARG A 9 4.59 1.25 -4.70
CA ARG A 9 4.23 -0.13 -4.41
C ARG A 9 4.66 -0.44 -2.99
N VAL A 10 3.67 -0.64 -2.13
CA VAL A 10 3.87 -0.93 -0.72
C VAL A 10 3.55 -2.37 -0.48
N GLN A 11 4.49 -3.03 0.15
CA GLN A 11 4.38 -4.42 0.49
C GLN A 11 4.55 -4.57 2.00
N VAL A 12 3.59 -5.23 2.61
CA VAL A 12 3.53 -5.38 4.06
C VAL A 12 3.32 -6.84 4.41
N THR A 13 4.13 -7.35 5.33
CA THR A 13 3.98 -8.68 5.90
C THR A 13 3.50 -8.53 7.33
N PHE A 14 2.50 -9.34 7.71
CA PHE A 14 1.87 -9.32 9.02
C PHE A 14 2.22 -10.60 9.79
N ILE A 15 2.23 -10.53 11.13
CA ILE A 15 2.31 -11.74 11.97
C ILE A 15 1.04 -12.59 11.81
N GLY A 16 -0.12 -11.93 11.71
CA GLY A 16 -1.44 -12.56 11.65
C GLY A 16 -2.20 -12.26 10.35
N PRO A 17 -3.52 -12.51 10.32
CA PRO A 17 -4.34 -12.26 9.14
C PRO A 17 -4.33 -10.76 8.80
N PRO A 18 -4.00 -10.40 7.54
CA PRO A 18 -3.87 -9.01 7.16
C PRO A 18 -5.23 -8.28 7.09
N PRO A 19 -5.27 -6.97 7.41
CA PRO A 19 -6.49 -6.15 7.32
C PRO A 19 -6.83 -5.71 5.90
N VAL A 20 -6.93 -6.66 4.97
CA VAL A 20 -7.15 -6.42 3.52
C VAL A 20 -8.31 -5.45 3.27
N ARG A 21 -9.42 -5.62 3.99
CA ARG A 21 -10.62 -4.80 3.84
C ARG A 21 -10.42 -3.36 4.31
N GLN A 22 -9.59 -3.13 5.33
CA GLN A 22 -9.29 -1.76 5.80
C GLN A 22 -8.32 -1.10 4.82
N ILE A 23 -7.30 -1.83 4.37
CA ILE A 23 -6.32 -1.35 3.39
C ILE A 23 -7.01 -0.96 2.08
N ALA A 24 -7.90 -1.80 1.55
CA ALA A 24 -8.65 -1.51 0.32
C ALA A 24 -9.66 -0.35 0.46
N ARG A 25 -10.00 0.06 1.70
CA ARG A 25 -10.86 1.22 1.97
C ARG A 25 -10.07 2.50 2.22
N ALA A 26 -8.75 2.40 2.40
CA ALA A 26 -7.91 3.56 2.64
C ALA A 26 -7.87 4.45 1.38
N ILE A 27 -8.01 5.75 1.60
CA ILE A 27 -7.93 6.75 0.53
C ILE A 27 -6.51 6.71 -0.04
N GLY A 28 -6.38 6.71 -1.36
CA GLY A 28 -5.06 6.65 -1.98
C GLY A 28 -4.53 5.23 -2.16
N VAL A 29 -5.28 4.18 -1.80
CA VAL A 29 -4.85 2.79 -1.94
C VAL A 29 -5.60 2.08 -3.06
N THR A 30 -4.86 1.37 -3.90
CA THR A 30 -5.35 0.67 -5.09
C THR A 30 -4.57 -0.63 -5.29
N GLU A 31 -5.04 -1.51 -6.17
CA GLU A 31 -4.37 -2.78 -6.51
C GLU A 31 -3.92 -3.59 -5.28
N VAL A 32 -4.85 -3.82 -4.35
CA VAL A 32 -4.58 -4.59 -3.13
C VAL A 32 -4.62 -6.08 -3.44
N GLU A 33 -3.44 -6.70 -3.42
CA GLU A 33 -3.22 -8.13 -3.57
C GLU A 33 -2.81 -8.75 -2.24
N VAL A 34 -3.25 -9.98 -1.98
CA VAL A 34 -2.97 -10.72 -0.74
C VAL A 34 -2.39 -12.07 -1.07
N ASP A 35 -1.26 -12.37 -0.46
CA ASP A 35 -0.57 -13.64 -0.52
C ASP A 35 -0.33 -14.14 0.91
N GLY A 36 -1.28 -14.92 1.43
CA GLY A 36 -1.26 -15.39 2.83
C GLY A 36 -1.25 -14.24 3.84
N HIS A 37 -0.10 -14.02 4.48
CA HIS A 37 0.11 -12.96 5.47
C HIS A 37 0.80 -11.73 4.89
N ARG A 38 0.97 -11.66 3.57
CA ARG A 38 1.60 -10.55 2.87
C ARG A 38 0.54 -9.82 2.04
N VAL A 39 0.60 -8.50 2.07
CA VAL A 39 -0.23 -7.61 1.28
C VAL A 39 0.67 -6.79 0.38
N CYS A 40 0.34 -6.75 -0.91
CA CYS A 40 0.90 -5.82 -1.86
C CYS A 40 -0.19 -4.81 -2.23
N CYS A 41 0.13 -3.53 -2.26
CA CYS A 41 -0.81 -2.51 -2.69
C CYS A 41 -0.09 -1.33 -3.33
N LEU A 42 -0.81 -0.57 -4.14
CA LEU A 42 -0.34 0.69 -4.68
C LEU A 42 -0.92 1.84 -3.88
N VAL A 43 -0.03 2.68 -3.36
CA VAL A 43 -0.37 3.89 -2.61
C VAL A 43 -0.03 5.10 -3.46
N TRP A 44 -0.99 5.99 -3.66
CA TRP A 44 -0.82 7.25 -4.37
C TRP A 44 -1.12 8.42 -3.43
N GLY A 45 -0.27 9.45 -3.47
CA GLY A 45 -0.39 10.60 -2.57
C GLY A 45 0.18 10.31 -1.17
N SER A 46 -0.61 10.56 -0.12
CA SER A 46 -0.15 10.44 1.27
C SER A 46 -0.29 9.01 1.80
N PHE A 47 0.69 8.56 2.57
CA PHE A 47 0.68 7.27 3.27
C PHE A 47 -0.13 7.27 4.56
N GLN A 48 -0.55 8.43 5.06
CA GLN A 48 -1.29 8.53 6.32
C GLN A 48 -2.54 7.64 6.38
N PRO A 49 -3.49 7.70 5.43
CA PRO A 49 -4.68 6.82 5.45
C PRO A 49 -4.32 5.34 5.36
N PHE A 50 -3.21 5.01 4.70
CA PHE A 50 -2.71 3.63 4.64
C PHE A 50 -2.19 3.18 6.00
N LEU A 51 -1.39 3.98 6.69
CA LEU A 51 -0.88 3.66 8.03
C LEU A 51 -2.02 3.56 9.07
N GLU A 52 -3.05 4.41 8.95
CA GLU A 52 -4.24 4.30 9.80
C GLU A 52 -4.99 2.98 9.57
N ALA A 53 -5.03 2.47 8.34
CA ALA A 53 -5.63 1.16 8.05
C ALA A 53 -4.81 -0.01 8.63
N LEU A 54 -3.50 0.18 8.85
CA LEU A 54 -2.63 -0.80 9.52
C LEU A 54 -2.70 -0.70 11.05
N HIS A 55 -3.28 0.37 11.59
CA HIS A 55 -3.31 0.61 13.02
C HIS A 55 -4.05 -0.52 13.77
N GLY A 56 -3.39 -1.08 14.77
CA GLY A 56 -3.88 -2.23 15.54
C GLY A 56 -3.46 -3.60 14.98
N TYR A 57 -2.71 -3.65 13.88
CA TYR A 57 -2.14 -4.87 13.31
C TYR A 57 -0.62 -4.88 13.43
N GLU A 58 -0.07 -6.04 13.78
CA GLU A 58 1.37 -6.20 13.91
C GLU A 58 2.02 -6.51 12.55
N VAL A 59 2.89 -5.59 12.13
CA VAL A 59 3.63 -5.63 10.86
C VAL A 59 5.05 -6.11 11.14
N THR A 60 5.48 -7.17 10.45
CA THR A 60 6.85 -7.71 10.56
C THR A 60 7.80 -7.12 9.53
N SER A 61 7.28 -6.73 8.37
CA SER A 61 8.07 -6.16 7.29
C SER A 61 7.22 -5.18 6.50
N LEU A 62 7.75 -3.99 6.23
CA LEU A 62 7.13 -3.00 5.36
C LEU A 62 8.19 -2.53 4.38
N THR A 63 7.90 -2.65 3.09
CA THR A 63 8.77 -2.19 2.02
C THR A 63 7.96 -1.30 1.09
N SER A 64 8.46 -0.09 0.84
CA SER A 64 7.91 0.82 -0.15
C SER A 64 8.91 0.95 -1.29
N THR A 65 8.50 0.60 -2.50
CA THR A 65 9.26 0.86 -3.71
C THR A 65 8.51 1.85 -4.58
N PRO A 66 9.21 2.77 -5.26
CA PRO A 66 8.56 3.58 -6.27
C PRO A 66 8.01 2.65 -7.34
N ALA A 67 6.70 2.69 -7.55
CA ALA A 67 6.10 2.10 -8.75
C ALA A 67 6.50 3.06 -9.86
N LEU A 68 7.59 2.72 -10.57
CA LEU A 68 8.17 3.47 -11.67
C LEU A 68 7.07 4.20 -12.44
N SER A 69 6.97 5.51 -12.25
CA SER A 69 6.35 6.35 -13.26
C SER A 69 7.40 6.37 -14.35
N THR A 70 7.18 5.62 -15.43
CA THR A 70 7.93 5.79 -16.67
C THR A 70 7.65 7.20 -17.18
N GLY A 71 8.33 8.17 -16.58
CA GLY A 71 8.58 9.47 -17.18
C GLY A 71 9.81 9.30 -18.05
N ASP A 72 9.61 8.69 -19.21
CA ASP A 72 10.52 8.83 -20.35
C ASP A 72 9.94 9.98 -21.18
N GLU A 73 10.49 11.19 -21.00
CA GLU A 73 10.85 12.15 -22.06
C GLU A 73 11.54 13.39 -21.47
#